data_AF-A0A3B8T2R5-F1
#
_entry.id   AF-A0A3B8T2R5-F1
#
_cell.length_a   1.000
_cell.length_b   1.000
_cell.length_c   1.000
_cell.angle_alpha   90.00
_cell.angle_beta   90.00
_cell.angle_gamma   90.00
#
_symmetry.space_group_name_H-M   'P 1'
#
loop_
_entity.id
_entity.type
_entity.pdbx_description
1 polymer ?
#
loop_
_entity_poly.entity_id
_entity_poly.type
_entity_poly.pdbx_seq_one_letter_code
_entity_poly.pdbx_strand_id
1 'polypeptide(L)'
;MRHWPDGKLIKVVVLKSDSPLHQAFIQLRLRMFPYQVQRLWNKRIYSGRADPPIVVKDINAMRAMVLNTPGAIGYLPYGEGKNKPEQKLEMKTYAGLSQRRNQLSAGQ
;
A
#
# COMPACT_ATOMS: atom_id res chain seq x y z
N MET A 1 12.90 -13.72 2.33
CA MET A 1 13.62 -12.54 1.82
C MET A 1 13.50 -11.42 2.85
N ARG A 2 14.63 -10.90 3.32
CA ARG A 2 14.72 -9.70 4.19
C ARG A 2 15.47 -8.56 3.50
N HIS A 3 15.96 -8.78 2.28
CA HIS A 3 16.76 -7.83 1.52
C HIS A 3 16.09 -7.57 0.17
N TRP A 4 16.27 -6.36 -0.32
CA TRP A 4 16.02 -5.99 -1.72
C TRP A 4 17.01 -6.71 -2.66
N PRO A 5 16.75 -6.75 -3.97
CA PRO A 5 17.68 -7.31 -4.94
C PRO A 5 19.09 -6.68 -4.91
N ASP A 6 19.20 -5.43 -4.43
CA ASP A 6 20.47 -4.71 -4.25
C ASP A 6 21.18 -5.02 -2.92
N GLY A 7 20.67 -5.98 -2.14
CA GLY A 7 21.26 -6.40 -0.87
C GLY A 7 20.89 -5.54 0.34
N LYS A 8 20.17 -4.42 0.18
CA LYS A 8 19.77 -3.58 1.33
C LYS A 8 18.67 -4.26 2.13
N LEU A 9 18.75 -4.15 3.47
CA LEU A 9 17.71 -4.67 4.36
C LEU A 9 16.39 -3.92 4.12
N ILE A 10 15.29 -4.67 4.00
CA ILE A 10 13.94 -4.12 3.87
C ILE A 10 13.52 -3.58 5.23
N LYS A 11 13.30 -2.27 5.31
CA LYS A 11 12.81 -1.60 6.52
C LYS A 11 11.38 -1.11 6.29
N VAL A 12 10.40 -1.82 6.85
CA VAL A 12 9.00 -1.42 6.67
C VAL A 12 8.68 -0.26 7.61
N VAL A 13 8.12 0.81 7.08
CA VAL A 13 7.65 1.98 7.83
C VAL A 13 6.11 2.02 7.77
N VAL A 14 5.45 2.17 8.91
CA VAL A 14 3.99 2.19 9.02
C VAL A 14 3.53 3.37 9.88
N LEU A 15 2.32 3.86 9.62
CA LEU A 15 1.63 4.76 10.55
C LEU A 15 1.11 3.97 11.75
N LYS A 16 0.76 4.69 12.82
CA LYS A 16 0.06 4.11 13.98
C LYS A 16 -1.22 3.38 13.56
N SER A 17 -1.60 2.35 14.32
CA SER A 17 -2.73 1.46 14.02
C SER A 17 -4.10 2.14 14.00
N ASP A 18 -4.23 3.25 14.72
CA ASP A 18 -5.40 4.13 14.78
C ASP A 18 -5.50 5.09 13.59
N SER A 19 -4.45 5.20 12.77
CA SER A 19 -4.47 6.04 11.57
C SER A 19 -5.50 5.52 10.55
N PRO A 20 -6.45 6.36 10.10
CA PRO A 20 -7.40 5.98 9.06
C PRO A 20 -6.70 5.53 7.77
N LEU A 21 -5.58 6.17 7.42
CA LEU A 21 -4.79 5.81 6.24
C LEU A 21 -4.14 4.43 6.39
N HIS A 22 -3.64 4.07 7.58
CA HIS A 22 -3.10 2.74 7.84
C HIS A 22 -4.17 1.66 7.71
N GLN A 23 -5.34 1.90 8.33
CA GLN A 23 -6.46 0.96 8.28
C GLN A 23 -6.97 0.77 6.84
N ALA A 24 -7.14 1.87 6.10
CA ALA A 24 -7.54 1.84 4.70
C ALA A 24 -6.49 1.12 3.83
N PHE A 25 -5.20 1.39 4.03
CA PHE A 25 -4.12 0.71 3.30
C PHE A 25 -4.17 -0.80 3.51
N ILE A 26 -4.27 -1.25 4.77
CA ILE A 26 -4.34 -2.68 5.09
C ILE A 26 -5.56 -3.33 4.43
N GLN A 27 -6.74 -2.73 4.55
CA GLN A 27 -7.97 -3.31 4.00
C GLN A 27 -7.98 -3.31 2.47
N LEU A 28 -7.56 -2.21 1.83
CA LEU A 28 -7.65 -2.06 0.38
C LEU A 28 -6.50 -2.76 -0.36
N ARG A 29 -5.28 -2.71 0.17
CA ARG A 29 -4.08 -3.25 -0.50
C ARG A 29 -3.70 -4.64 -0.04
N LEU A 30 -3.82 -4.93 1.26
CA LEU A 30 -3.50 -6.25 1.79
C LEU A 30 -4.72 -7.18 1.86
N ARG A 31 -5.94 -6.66 1.68
CA ARG A 31 -7.20 -7.42 1.78
C ARG A 31 -7.33 -8.17 3.12
N MET A 32 -6.82 -7.54 4.18
CA MET A 32 -6.79 -8.08 5.55
C MET A 32 -7.37 -7.06 6.52
N PHE A 33 -7.72 -7.50 7.73
CA PHE A 33 -8.03 -6.61 8.85
C PHE A 33 -6.75 -6.22 9.62
N PRO A 34 -6.70 -5.02 10.23
CA PRO A 34 -5.51 -4.55 10.97
C PRO A 34 -4.97 -5.55 12.01
N TYR A 35 -5.86 -6.18 12.77
CA TYR A 35 -5.46 -7.18 13.78
C TYR A 35 -4.79 -8.42 13.16
N GLN A 36 -5.16 -8.81 11.93
CA GLN A 36 -4.56 -9.97 11.26
C GLN A 36 -3.13 -9.65 10.84
N VAL A 37 -2.90 -8.44 10.34
CA VAL A 37 -1.56 -7.95 9.99
C VAL A 37 -0.67 -7.85 11.22
N GLN A 38 -1.19 -7.31 12.33
CA GLN A 38 -0.47 -7.27 13.60
C GLN A 38 -0.09 -8.68 14.09
N ARG A 39 -1.02 -9.64 14.03
CA ARG A 39 -0.73 -11.03 14.41
C ARG A 39 0.34 -11.67 13.52
N LEU A 40 0.31 -11.39 12.21
CA LEU A 40 1.32 -11.88 11.28
C LEU A 40 2.71 -11.33 11.62
N TRP A 41 2.81 -10.03 11.93
CA TRP A 41 4.04 -9.41 12.41
C TRP A 41 4.52 -10.06 13.70
N ASN A 42 3.68 -10.17 14.72
CA ASN A 42 4.03 -10.78 16.00
C ASN A 42 4.57 -12.21 15.81
N LYS A 43 3.92 -13.03 14.97
CA LYS A 43 4.38 -14.40 14.66
C LYS A 43 5.78 -14.42 14.03
N ARG A 44 6.07 -13.44 13.15
CA ARG A 44 7.38 -13.34 12.50
C ARG A 44 8.47 -12.84 13.46
N ILE A 45 8.14 -11.85 14.30
CA ILE A 45 9.04 -11.28 15.31
C ILE A 45 9.38 -12.33 16.37
N TYR A 46 8.39 -12.99 16.97
CA TYR A 46 8.61 -13.98 18.03
C TYR A 46 9.38 -15.22 17.57
N SER A 47 9.41 -15.48 16.26
CA SER A 47 10.24 -16.55 15.71
C SER A 47 11.64 -16.11 15.26
N GLY A 48 12.01 -14.84 15.51
CA GLY A 48 13.31 -14.26 15.15
C GLY A 48 13.49 -14.01 13.64
N ARG A 49 12.42 -14.13 12.85
CA ARG A 49 12.50 -14.14 11.38
C ARG A 49 12.23 -12.77 10.74
N ALA A 50 11.77 -11.79 11.50
CA ALA A 50 11.54 -10.44 11.01
C ALA A 50 11.77 -9.40 12.10
N ASP A 51 12.20 -8.21 11.67
CA ASP A 51 12.24 -7.03 12.51
C ASP A 51 10.86 -6.36 12.49
N PRO A 52 10.43 -5.76 13.61
CA PRO A 52 9.18 -5.02 13.64
C PRO A 52 9.21 -3.83 12.66
N PRO A 53 8.05 -3.42 12.12
CA PRO A 53 7.99 -2.22 11.33
C PRO A 53 8.29 -0.98 12.18
N ILE A 54 8.91 0.02 11.56
CA ILE A 54 9.16 1.34 12.14
C ILE A 54 7.83 2.09 12.16
N VAL A 55 7.32 2.42 13.35
CA VAL A 55 6.06 3.15 13.50
C VAL A 55 6.31 4.65 13.53
N VAL A 56 5.62 5.40 12.68
CA VAL A 56 5.68 6.86 12.62
C VAL A 56 4.32 7.50 12.94
N LYS A 57 4.37 8.73 13.45
CA LYS A 57 3.19 9.44 13.98
C LYS A 57 2.29 10.03 12.89
N ASP A 58 2.84 10.45 11.76
CA ASP A 58 2.12 11.18 10.72
C ASP A 58 2.77 11.02 9.33
N ILE A 59 2.11 11.59 8.32
CA ILE A 59 2.51 11.50 6.91
C ILE A 59 3.85 12.19 6.64
N ASN A 60 4.15 13.30 7.31
CA ASN A 60 5.42 14.00 7.14
C ASN A 60 6.58 13.16 7.69
N ALA A 61 6.38 12.54 8.84
CA ALA A 61 7.32 11.60 9.43
C ALA A 61 7.50 10.34 8.55
N MET A 62 6.42 9.81 7.96
CA MET A 62 6.50 8.72 6.97
C MET A 62 7.39 9.11 5.79
N ARG A 63 7.14 10.27 5.18
CA ARG A 63 7.90 10.77 4.03
C ARG A 63 9.37 10.95 4.39
N ALA A 64 9.67 11.63 5.51
CA ALA A 64 11.03 11.84 5.96
C ALA A 64 11.75 10.52 6.27
N MET A 65 11.08 9.57 6.93
CA MET A 65 11.65 8.27 7.27
C MET A 65 12.00 7.46 6.02
N VAL A 66 11.09 7.40 5.04
CA VAL A 66 11.32 6.65 3.79
C VAL A 66 12.44 7.29 2.96
N LEU A 67 12.49 8.62 2.84
CA LEU A 67 13.52 9.31 2.07
C LEU A 67 14.92 9.16 2.67
N ASN A 68 15.02 9.21 4.01
CA ASN A 68 16.32 9.24 4.70
C ASN A 68 16.81 7.86 5.13
N THR A 69 16.03 6.80 4.93
CA THR A 69 16.39 5.44 5.37
C THR A 69 16.59 4.53 4.17
N PRO A 70 17.84 4.16 3.82
CA PRO A 70 18.11 3.20 2.76
C PRO A 70 17.39 1.87 2.99
N GLY A 71 16.72 1.39 1.96
CA GLY A 71 15.93 0.15 1.99
C GLY A 71 14.56 0.28 2.67
N ALA A 72 14.17 1.49 3.09
CA ALA A 72 12.85 1.70 3.67
C ALA A 72 11.73 1.68 2.63
N ILE A 73 10.58 1.15 3.03
CA ILE A 73 9.34 1.18 2.25
C ILE A 73 8.18 1.56 3.15
N GLY A 74 7.31 2.43 2.64
CA GLY A 74 6.10 2.87 3.30
C GLY A 74 5.02 3.20 2.28
N TYR A 75 3.97 3.90 2.72
CA TYR A 75 2.85 4.28 1.88
C TYR A 75 2.40 5.71 2.23
N LEU A 76 1.89 6.41 1.23
CA LEU A 76 1.40 7.80 1.32
C LEU A 76 0.03 7.88 0.64
N PRO A 77 -0.83 8.86 1.01
CA PRO A 77 -2.06 9.08 0.27
C PRO A 77 -1.77 9.54 -1.16
N TYR A 78 -2.65 9.20 -2.08
CA TYR A 78 -2.55 9.62 -3.48
C TYR A 78 -2.72 11.16 -3.57
N GLY A 79 -1.85 11.84 -4.31
CA GLY A 79 -1.89 13.30 -4.48
C GLY A 79 -1.01 14.12 -3.51
N GLU A 80 -0.33 13.47 -2.57
CA GLU A 80 0.57 14.14 -1.60
C GLU A 80 2.07 14.09 -1.96
N GLY A 81 2.42 13.56 -3.14
CA GLY A 81 3.75 13.79 -3.69
C GLY A 81 3.84 15.23 -4.19
N LYS A 82 4.90 15.97 -3.87
CA LYS A 82 5.15 17.30 -4.47
C LYS A 82 5.46 17.26 -5.98
N ASN A 83 5.08 16.19 -6.67
CA ASN A 83 5.08 16.11 -8.12
C ASN A 83 3.69 16.57 -8.58
N LYS A 84 3.60 17.81 -9.05
CA LYS A 84 2.39 18.33 -9.69
C LYS A 84 1.96 17.36 -10.79
N PRO A 85 0.68 16.93 -10.83
CA PRO A 85 0.16 15.95 -11.79
C PRO A 85 -0.08 16.54 -13.20
N GLU A 86 0.70 17.52 -13.62
CA GLU A 86 0.51 18.20 -14.92
C GLU A 86 0.98 17.41 -16.14
N GLN A 87 1.28 16.11 -15.97
CA GLN A 87 1.24 15.14 -17.07
C GLN A 87 -0.06 14.35 -17.04
N LYS A 88 -1.07 14.99 -17.63
CA LYS A 88 -2.32 14.47 -18.16
C LYS A 88 -2.20 12.99 -18.61
N LEU A 89 -2.68 12.06 -17.79
CA LEU A 89 -3.14 10.77 -18.29
C LEU A 89 -4.64 10.89 -18.50
N GLU A 90 -5.06 10.95 -19.76
CA GLU A 90 -6.45 10.82 -20.15
C GLU A 90 -7.02 9.53 -19.56
N MET A 91 -7.74 9.63 -18.44
CA MET A 91 -8.65 8.60 -17.99
C MET A 91 -9.80 8.52 -19.00
N LYS A 92 -9.59 7.76 -20.09
CA LYS A 92 -10.70 7.19 -20.84
C LYS A 92 -11.33 6.11 -19.96
N THR A 93 -12.30 6.58 -19.19
CA THR A 93 -13.35 5.90 -18.44
C THR A 93 -13.51 4.40 -18.77
N TYR A 94 -13.24 3.55 -17.77
CA TYR A 94 -13.68 2.14 -17.71
C TYR A 94 -15.20 2.04 -17.45
N ALA A 95 -16.01 2.83 -18.14
CA ALA A 95 -17.48 2.80 -18.05
C ALA A 95 -18.12 2.05 -19.23
N GLY A 96 -17.33 1.31 -20.02
CA GLY A 96 -17.79 0.72 -21.30
C GLY A 96 -17.82 -0.80 -21.40
N LEU A 97 -17.41 -1.58 -20.38
CA LEU A 97 -17.19 -3.02 -20.54
C LEU A 97 -18.12 -3.95 -19.76
N SER A 98 -19.31 -3.49 -19.36
CA SER A 98 -20.30 -4.39 -18.72
C SER A 98 -21.69 -4.42 -19.38
N GLN A 99 -21.86 -3.91 -20.61
CA GLN A 99 -23.11 -4.05 -21.37
C GLN A 99 -22.89 -4.63 -22.77
N ARG A 100 -22.38 -5.86 -22.84
CA ARG A 100 -22.55 -6.73 -24.02
C ARG A 100 -22.78 -8.17 -23.58
N ARG A 101 -23.95 -8.42 -22.99
CA ARG A 101 -24.51 -9.77 -22.90
C ARG A 101 -26.03 -9.66 -22.84
N ASN A 102 -26.64 -9.68 -24.03
CA ASN A 102 -28.02 -10.10 -24.34
C ASN A 102 -28.57 -9.33 -25.55
N GLN A 103 -28.04 -9.59 -26.76
CA GLN A 103 -28.80 -9.48 -28.02
C GLN A 103 -28.20 -10.48 -29.03
N LEU A 104 -28.41 -11.77 -28.76
CA LEU A 104 -28.31 -12.86 -29.74
C LEU A 104 -29.43 -13.84 -29.38
N SER A 105 -30.67 -13.45 -29.67
CA SER A 105 -31.85 -14.32 -29.79
C SER A 105 -33.03 -13.48 -30.26
N ALA A 106 -33.27 -13.47 -31.57
CA ALA A 106 -34.56 -13.38 -32.27
C ALA A 106 -34.31 -12.80 -33.67
N GLY A 107 -33.74 -13.63 -34.55
CA GLY A 107 -33.97 -13.49 -35.97
C GLY A 107 -35.26 -14.23 -36.31
N GLN A 108 -36.27 -13.48 -36.73
CA GLN A 108 -37.31 -13.84 -37.69
C GLN A 108 -37.79 -12.55 -38.35
#